data_AF-A0A6J5YUH0-F1
#
_entry.id   AF-A0A6J5YUH0-F1
#
_cell.length_a   1.000
_cell.length_b   1.000
_cell.length_c   1.000
_cell.angle_alpha   90.00
_cell.angle_beta   90.00
_cell.angle_gamma   90.00
#
_symmetry.space_group_name_H-M   'P 1'
#
loop_
_entity.id
_entity.type
_entity.pdbx_description
1 polymer ?
#
loop_
_entity_poly.entity_id
_entity_poly.type
_entity_poly.pdbx_seq_one_letter_code
_entity_poly.pdbx_strand_id
1 'polypeptide(L)'
;MKRFAELNGSVTAQAWEDEGFGVRFAFFSPTTTMNRVRILEGRLSRLQDKAQAMQAELNSHSAGIDKYLEEWRRFSLESLEREITWLEGMIKNEGKK
;
A
#
# COMPACT_ATOMS: atom_id res chain seq x y z
N MET A 1 -3.31 -13.49 -24.86
CA MET A 1 -2.50 -12.26 -24.96
C MET A 1 -3.34 -10.98 -25.07
N LYS A 2 -4.46 -10.91 -25.82
CA LYS A 2 -5.26 -9.68 -25.98
C LYS A 2 -5.90 -9.13 -24.69
N ARG A 3 -6.43 -10.01 -23.82
CA ARG A 3 -7.07 -9.63 -22.53
C ARG A 3 -6.12 -8.94 -21.54
N PHE A 4 -4.80 -9.11 -21.71
CA PHE A 4 -3.77 -8.54 -20.82
C PHE A 4 -3.48 -7.06 -21.13
N ALA A 5 -3.59 -6.66 -22.41
CA ALA A 5 -3.45 -5.26 -22.80
C ALA A 5 -4.68 -4.42 -22.41
N GLU A 6 -5.88 -5.01 -22.49
CA GLU A 6 -7.13 -4.37 -22.05
C GLU A 6 -7.14 -4.10 -20.53
N LEU A 7 -6.65 -5.04 -19.72
CA LEU A 7 -6.51 -4.86 -18.27
C LEU A 7 -5.50 -3.77 -17.87
N ASN A 8 -4.50 -3.50 -18.71
CA ASN A 8 -3.58 -2.37 -18.52
C ASN A 8 -4.16 -1.03 -18.99
N GLY A 9 -5.17 -1.04 -19.86
CA GLY A 9 -5.82 0.16 -20.40
C GLY A 9 -6.99 0.67 -19.55
N SER A 10 -7.68 -0.19 -18.81
CA SER A 10 -8.78 0.20 -17.92
C SER A 10 -8.30 0.44 -16.49
N VAL A 11 -7.56 1.52 -16.28
CA VAL A 11 -7.20 1.98 -14.92
C VAL A 11 -8.38 2.76 -14.35
N THR A 12 -9.40 2.07 -13.84
CA THR A 12 -10.45 2.72 -13.03
C THR A 12 -10.01 2.80 -11.58
N ALA A 13 -10.27 3.94 -10.94
CA ALA A 13 -9.86 4.25 -9.57
C ALA A 13 -10.32 3.21 -8.52
N GLN A 14 -11.36 2.43 -8.83
CA GLN A 14 -12.02 1.51 -7.91
C GLN A 14 -11.45 0.08 -7.91
N ALA A 15 -10.59 -0.29 -8.86
CA ALA A 15 -9.95 -1.63 -8.88
C ALA A 15 -8.73 -1.76 -7.94
N TRP A 16 -8.46 -0.76 -7.09
CA TRP A 16 -7.13 -0.51 -6.51
C TRP A 16 -7.05 -0.40 -4.99
N GLU A 17 -8.10 -0.68 -4.22
CA GLU A 17 -8.08 -0.26 -2.81
C GLU A 17 -7.22 -1.09 -1.87
N ASP A 18 -6.96 -2.38 -2.09
CA ASP A 18 -5.89 -3.11 -1.37
C ASP A 18 -5.51 -4.45 -2.08
N GLU A 19 -6.46 -5.12 -2.74
CA GLU A 19 -6.27 -6.49 -3.28
C GLU A 19 -5.35 -6.61 -4.51
N GLY A 20 -5.19 -5.54 -5.30
CA GLY A 20 -4.43 -5.60 -6.56
C GLY A 20 -2.91 -5.61 -6.42
N PHE A 21 -2.37 -5.16 -5.28
CA PHE A 21 -0.92 -5.10 -5.07
C PHE A 21 -0.29 -6.49 -5.01
N GLY A 22 -0.86 -7.41 -4.23
CA GLY A 22 -0.34 -8.77 -4.08
C GLY A 22 -0.26 -9.52 -5.41
N VAL A 23 -1.26 -9.36 -6.28
CA VAL A 23 -1.25 -9.94 -7.62
C VAL A 23 -0.11 -9.35 -8.46
N ARG A 24 0.03 -8.02 -8.50
CA ARG A 24 1.13 -7.37 -9.23
C ARG A 24 2.50 -7.81 -8.70
N PHE A 25 2.64 -7.90 -7.38
CA PHE A 25 3.87 -8.32 -6.71
C PHE A 25 4.26 -9.77 -7.06
N ALA A 26 3.29 -10.68 -7.16
CA ALA A 26 3.52 -12.07 -7.56
C ALA A 26 4.13 -12.20 -8.98
N PHE A 27 3.96 -11.21 -9.84
CA PHE A 27 4.53 -11.17 -11.19
C PHE A 27 5.70 -10.17 -11.33
N PHE A 28 6.40 -9.85 -10.24
CA PHE A 28 7.58 -8.96 -10.31
C PHE A 28 8.72 -9.52 -11.14
N SER A 29 9.01 -10.83 -11.07
CA SER A 29 10.12 -11.45 -11.82
C SER A 29 10.10 -11.15 -13.34
N PRO A 30 8.96 -11.27 -14.06
CA PRO A 30 8.89 -10.89 -15.47
C PRO A 30 8.67 -9.38 -15.74
N THR A 31 8.45 -8.56 -14.71
CA THR A 31 8.16 -7.12 -14.84
C THR A 31 9.46 -6.31 -14.89
N THR A 32 9.55 -5.26 -15.71
CA THR A 32 10.74 -4.39 -15.78
C THR A 32 11.02 -3.66 -14.47
N THR A 33 12.30 -3.35 -14.17
CA THR A 33 12.67 -2.61 -12.94
C THR A 33 11.91 -1.30 -12.78
N MET A 34 11.81 -0.51 -13.85
CA MET A 34 11.06 0.76 -13.85
C MET A 34 9.59 0.55 -13.45
N ASN A 35 8.93 -0.49 -13.97
CA ASN A 35 7.55 -0.78 -13.60
C ASN A 35 7.42 -1.31 -12.18
N ARG A 36 8.37 -2.13 -11.70
CA ARG A 36 8.40 -2.60 -10.30
C ARG A 36 8.50 -1.40 -9.34
N VAL A 37 9.44 -0.48 -9.58
CA VAL A 37 9.61 0.75 -8.78
C VAL A 37 8.33 1.58 -8.77
N ARG A 38 7.73 1.83 -9.94
CA ARG A 38 6.47 2.60 -10.02
C ARG A 38 5.32 1.95 -9.24
N ILE A 39 5.23 0.62 -9.25
CA ILE A 39 4.22 -0.13 -8.47
C ILE A 39 4.49 0.02 -6.97
N LEU A 40 5.75 -0.09 -6.53
CA LEU A 40 6.13 0.07 -5.14
C LEU A 40 5.87 1.49 -4.64
N GLU A 41 6.27 2.51 -5.39
CA GLU A 41 6.03 3.93 -5.06
C GLU A 41 4.53 4.25 -4.97
N GLY A 42 3.74 3.74 -5.91
CA GLY A 42 2.28 3.91 -5.89
C GLY A 42 1.62 3.25 -4.68
N ARG A 43 2.15 2.12 -4.21
CA ARG A 43 1.70 1.49 -2.95
C ARG A 43 2.14 2.30 -1.74
N LEU A 44 3.40 2.72 -1.70
CA LEU A 44 3.99 3.50 -0.60
C LEU A 44 3.19 4.78 -0.33
N SER A 45 2.93 5.59 -1.36
CA SER A 45 2.15 6.81 -1.24
C SER A 45 0.76 6.57 -0.62
N ARG A 46 0.05 5.52 -1.07
CA ARG A 46 -1.28 5.19 -0.54
C ARG A 46 -1.24 4.75 0.93
N LEU A 47 -0.23 3.97 1.30
CA LEU A 47 -0.09 3.53 2.69
C LEU A 47 0.27 4.70 3.61
N GLN A 48 1.12 5.61 3.15
CA GLN A 48 1.46 6.83 3.88
C GLN A 48 0.21 7.69 4.10
N ASP A 49 -0.62 7.90 3.07
CA ASP A 49 -1.88 8.63 3.21
C ASP A 49 -2.84 7.95 4.22
N LYS A 50 -2.96 6.62 4.15
CA LYS A 50 -3.81 5.82 5.07
C LYS A 50 -3.30 5.86 6.51
N ALA A 51 -1.99 5.74 6.71
CA ALA A 51 -1.36 5.82 8.01
C ALA A 51 -1.53 7.22 8.62
N GLN A 52 -1.35 8.27 7.82
CA GLN A 52 -1.56 9.65 8.26
C GLN A 52 -3.00 9.90 8.70
N ALA A 53 -3.98 9.43 7.92
CA ALA A 53 -5.40 9.53 8.28
C ALA A 53 -5.71 8.78 9.59
N MET A 54 -5.24 7.54 9.73
CA MET A 54 -5.46 6.73 10.92
C MET A 54 -4.78 7.31 12.17
N GLN A 55 -3.58 7.86 12.01
CA GLN A 55 -2.87 8.56 13.08
C GLN A 55 -3.63 9.82 13.53
N ALA A 56 -4.21 10.57 12.59
CA ALA A 56 -5.05 11.73 12.90
C ALA A 56 -6.33 11.32 13.65
N GLU A 57 -6.97 10.21 13.25
CA GLU A 57 -8.14 9.66 13.95
C GLU A 57 -7.81 9.23 15.38
N LEU A 58 -6.68 8.55 15.60
CA LEU A 58 -6.21 8.12 16.93
C LEU A 58 -5.88 9.31 17.84
N ASN A 59 -5.36 10.40 17.28
CA ASN A 59 -5.02 11.60 18.04
C ASN A 59 -6.26 12.47 18.34
N SER A 60 -7.30 12.37 17.52
CA SER A 60 -8.58 13.01 17.80
C SER A 60 -9.22 12.34 19.01
N HIS A 61 -9.41 13.09 20.10
CA HIS A 61 -10.00 12.57 21.34
C HIS A 61 -11.46 12.17 21.10
N SER A 62 -11.70 10.89 20.78
CA SER A 62 -13.05 10.34 20.75
C SER A 62 -13.45 9.97 22.16
N ALA A 63 -14.19 10.84 22.83
CA ALA A 63 -14.82 10.50 24.10
C ALA A 63 -15.70 9.24 23.91
N GLY A 64 -15.32 8.13 24.54
CA GLY A 64 -16.15 6.92 24.61
C GLY A 64 -15.92 5.82 23.56
N ILE A 65 -14.73 5.69 22.95
CA ILE A 65 -14.40 4.50 22.16
C ILE A 65 -14.02 3.33 23.07
N ASP A 66 -14.53 2.14 22.74
CA ASP A 66 -14.21 0.88 23.40
C ASP A 66 -12.70 0.60 23.38
N LYS A 67 -12.14 0.19 24.53
CA LYS A 67 -10.69 -0.08 24.70
C LYS A 67 -10.14 -1.04 23.63
N TYR A 68 -10.88 -2.09 23.27
CA TYR A 68 -10.41 -3.06 22.28
C TYR A 68 -10.41 -2.49 20.86
N LEU A 69 -11.33 -1.56 20.56
CA LEU A 69 -11.34 -0.86 19.27
C LEU A 69 -10.14 0.09 19.14
N GLU A 70 -9.73 0.75 20.22
CA GLU A 70 -8.50 1.56 20.24
C GLU A 70 -7.25 0.71 20.01
N GLU A 71 -7.12 -0.41 20.73
CA GLU A 71 -6.01 -1.35 20.54
C GLU A 71 -5.95 -1.92 19.12
N TRP A 72 -7.11 -2.26 18.55
CA TRP A 72 -7.19 -2.71 17.15
C TRP A 72 -6.71 -1.64 16.16
N ARG A 73 -7.10 -0.37 16.37
CA ARG A 73 -6.64 0.75 15.53
C ARG A 73 -5.14 0.98 15.65
N ARG A 74 -4.59 0.89 16.87
CA ARG A 74 -3.14 1.00 17.12
C ARG A 74 -2.38 -0.11 16.39
N PHE A 75 -2.83 -1.37 16.53
CA PHE A 75 -2.25 -2.51 15.82
C PHE A 75 -2.34 -2.37 14.29
N SER A 76 -3.46 -1.83 13.79
CA SER A 76 -3.65 -1.58 12.36
C SER A 76 -2.66 -0.53 11.85
N LEU A 77 -2.43 0.55 12.61
CA LEU A 77 -1.44 1.57 12.27
C LEU A 77 -0.02 1.00 12.26
N GLU A 78 0.38 0.25 13.30
CA GLU A 78 1.70 -0.40 13.36
C GLU A 78 1.95 -1.34 12.16
N SER A 79 0.89 -2.03 11.70
CA SER A 79 0.97 -2.88 10.52
C SER A 79 1.22 -2.09 9.24
N LEU A 80 0.54 -0.94 9.08
CA LEU A 80 0.76 -0.03 7.95
C LEU A 80 2.19 0.54 7.96
N GLU A 81 2.67 1.01 9.11
CA GLU A 81 4.02 1.58 9.26
C GLU A 81 5.11 0.55 8.96
N ARG A 82 4.90 -0.71 9.35
CA ARG A 82 5.80 -1.81 9.01
C ARG A 82 5.82 -2.08 7.50
N GLU A 83 4.67 -2.09 6.84
CA GLU A 83 4.60 -2.27 5.39
C GLU A 83 5.26 -1.10 4.63
N ILE A 84 5.05 0.14 5.08
CA ILE A 84 5.72 1.35 4.57
C ILE A 84 7.25 1.20 4.64
N THR A 85 7.77 0.85 5.82
CA THR A 85 9.22 0.66 6.02
C THR A 85 9.77 -0.43 5.09
N TRP A 86 9.04 -1.52 4.92
CA TRP A 86 9.41 -2.59 3.99
C TRP A 86 9.45 -2.11 2.54
N LEU A 87 8.45 -1.34 2.09
CA LEU A 87 8.37 -0.79 0.74
C LEU A 87 9.52 0.18 0.45
N GLU A 88 9.85 1.07 1.39
CA GLU A 88 11.00 1.98 1.26
C GLU A 88 12.31 1.20 1.06
N GLY A 89 12.50 0.12 1.83
CA GLY A 89 13.63 -0.80 1.65
C GLY A 89 13.64 -1.48 0.27
N MET A 90 12.49 -1.93 -0.22
CA MET A 90 12.35 -2.54 -1.53
C MET A 90 12.67 -1.56 -2.67
N ILE A 91 12.14 -0.34 -2.61
CA ILE A 91 12.41 0.71 -3.61
C ILE A 91 13.90 1.01 -3.65
N LYS A 92 14.54 1.17 -2.48
CA LYS A 92 15.98 1.39 -2.38
C LYS A 92 16.79 0.25 -3.00
N ASN A 93 16.34 -0.99 -2.85
CA ASN A 93 17.03 -2.16 -3.41
C ASN A 93 16.84 -2.28 -4.92
N GLU A 94 15.66 -1.95 -5.44
CA GLU A 94 15.37 -1.94 -6.88
C GLU A 94 16.11 -0.81 -7.60
N GLY A 95 16.23 0.37 -7.00
CA GLY A 95 16.93 1.53 -7.59
C GLY A 95 18.47 1.42 -7.60
N LYS A 96 19.05 0.42 -6.91
CA LYS A 96 20.48 0.14 -6.93
C LYS A 96 20.93 -0.78 -8.07
N LYS A 97 19.99 -1.40 -8.78
CA LYS A 97 20.24 -2.34 -9.89
C LYS A 97 20.19 -1.64 -11.23
#